data_AF-A0A239JYI4-F1
#
_entry.id   AF-A0A239JYI4-F1
#
_cell.length_a   1.000
_cell.length_b   1.000
_cell.length_c   1.000
_cell.angle_alpha   90.00
_cell.angle_beta   90.00
_cell.angle_gamma   90.00
#
_symmetry.space_group_name_H-M   'P 1'
#
loop_
_entity.id
_entity.type
_entity.pdbx_description
1 polymer ?
#
loop_
_entity_poly.entity_id
_entity_poly.type
_entity_poly.pdbx_seq_one_letter_code
_entity_poly.pdbx_strand_id
1 'polypeptide(L)'
;MGQVREGARWGTWAVGGVIGLAVLYVIGVFAFGGAGWITAPFRGEAEERGNTVGSGEFRQATYEEFFDLCEAVQNAEGTIQALQEERKAASEIRTTQIDQSITALKATRIESVNAYNSKAAQEHRAPFRDKDLPYRLDAAAEHTTCTN
;
A
#
# COMPACT_ATOMS: atom_id res chain seq x y z
N MET A 1 -30.35 -70.83 -9.52
CA MET A 1 -29.52 -69.72 -8.99
C MET A 1 -28.96 -68.85 -10.13
N GLY A 2 -29.81 -68.28 -10.99
CA GLY A 2 -29.37 -67.54 -12.20
C GLY A 2 -29.56 -66.03 -12.15
N GLN A 3 -30.60 -65.54 -11.45
CA GLN A 3 -31.02 -64.13 -11.53
C GLN A 3 -30.23 -63.15 -10.65
N VAL A 4 -29.55 -63.64 -9.60
CA VAL A 4 -28.83 -62.76 -8.64
C VAL A 4 -27.50 -62.24 -9.22
N ARG A 5 -26.88 -62.99 -10.16
CA ARG A 5 -25.60 -62.61 -10.79
C ARG A 5 -25.75 -61.53 -11.88
N GLU A 6 -26.92 -61.40 -12.50
CA GLU A 6 -27.15 -60.38 -13.54
C GLU A 6 -27.45 -59.01 -12.94
N GLY A 7 -28.23 -58.93 -11.86
CA GLY A 7 -28.50 -57.68 -11.14
C GLY A 7 -27.25 -57.04 -10.52
N ALA A 8 -26.33 -57.86 -9.98
CA ALA A 8 -25.06 -57.38 -9.44
C ALA A 8 -24.14 -56.78 -10.53
N ARG A 9 -24.12 -57.37 -11.73
CA ARG A 9 -23.33 -56.87 -12.87
C ARG A 9 -23.87 -55.54 -13.40
N TRP A 10 -25.19 -55.38 -13.48
CA TRP A 10 -25.82 -54.12 -13.88
C TRP A 10 -25.62 -53.02 -12.83
N GLY A 11 -25.70 -53.36 -11.53
CA GLY A 11 -25.39 -52.42 -10.45
C GLY A 11 -23.94 -51.93 -10.48
N THR A 12 -22.98 -52.82 -10.80
CA THR A 12 -21.57 -52.44 -10.89
C THR A 12 -21.29 -51.54 -12.10
N TRP A 13 -21.95 -51.79 -13.24
CA TRP A 13 -21.88 -50.93 -14.42
C TRP A 13 -22.53 -49.56 -14.19
N ALA A 14 -23.66 -49.50 -13.49
CA ALA A 14 -24.31 -48.25 -13.14
C ALA A 14 -23.45 -47.40 -12.19
N VAL A 15 -22.89 -48.02 -11.14
CA VAL A 15 -21.97 -47.33 -10.21
C VAL A 15 -20.70 -46.87 -10.91
N GLY A 16 -20.12 -47.72 -11.77
CA GLY A 16 -18.95 -47.36 -12.58
C GLY A 16 -19.24 -46.19 -13.54
N GLY A 17 -20.42 -46.18 -14.15
CA GLY A 17 -20.86 -45.08 -15.03
C GLY A 17 -21.01 -43.75 -14.28
N VAL A 18 -21.60 -43.76 -13.08
CA VAL A 18 -21.77 -42.55 -12.24
C VAL A 18 -20.42 -42.01 -11.78
N ILE A 19 -19.51 -42.89 -11.34
CA ILE A 19 -18.16 -42.49 -10.94
C ILE A 19 -17.39 -41.91 -12.13
N GLY A 20 -17.48 -42.55 -13.30
CA GLY A 20 -16.85 -42.05 -14.52
C GLY A 20 -17.35 -40.66 -14.93
N LEU A 21 -18.66 -40.43 -14.86
CA LEU A 21 -19.27 -39.13 -15.13
C LEU A 21 -18.85 -38.06 -14.13
N ALA A 22 -18.77 -38.39 -12.84
CA ALA A 22 -18.29 -37.48 -11.80
C ALA A 22 -16.83 -37.07 -12.03
N VAL A 23 -15.98 -38.02 -12.42
CA VAL A 23 -14.56 -37.74 -12.74
C VAL A 23 -14.46 -36.85 -13.97
N LEU A 24 -15.22 -37.13 -15.04
CA LEU A 24 -15.23 -36.30 -16.24
C LEU A 24 -15.76 -34.89 -15.97
N TYR A 25 -16.76 -34.75 -15.09
CA TYR A 25 -17.26 -33.45 -14.67
C TYR A 25 -16.18 -32.65 -13.94
N VAL A 26 -15.46 -33.25 -12.99
CA VAL A 26 -14.35 -32.59 -12.28
C VAL A 26 -13.25 -32.18 -13.28
N ILE A 27 -12.85 -33.06 -14.19
CA ILE A 27 -11.86 -32.75 -15.22
C ILE A 27 -12.35 -31.59 -16.11
N GLY A 28 -13.62 -31.59 -16.50
CA GLY A 28 -14.22 -30.50 -17.28
C GLY A 28 -14.19 -29.16 -16.54
N VAL A 29 -14.51 -29.14 -15.25
CA VAL A 29 -14.43 -27.93 -14.42
C VAL A 29 -12.99 -27.40 -14.33
N PHE A 30 -11.99 -28.27 -14.21
CA PHE A 30 -10.58 -27.84 -14.19
C PHE A 30 -10.05 -27.43 -15.57
N ALA A 31 -10.44 -28.13 -16.64
CA ALA A 31 -9.95 -27.88 -18.00
C ALA A 31 -10.59 -26.65 -18.68
N PHE A 32 -11.86 -26.36 -18.40
CA PHE A 32 -12.61 -25.26 -19.03
C PHE A 32 -12.70 -23.99 -18.16
N GLY A 33 -11.82 -23.83 -17.16
CA GLY A 33 -11.62 -22.56 -16.46
C GLY A 33 -12.39 -22.37 -15.14
N GLY A 34 -13.12 -23.38 -14.64
CA GLY A 34 -13.81 -23.31 -13.34
C GLY A 34 -12.88 -23.19 -12.13
N ALA A 35 -11.65 -23.71 -12.22
CA ALA A 35 -10.60 -23.48 -11.22
C ALA A 35 -10.17 -22.01 -11.13
N GLY A 36 -10.38 -21.24 -12.21
CA GLY A 36 -10.11 -19.81 -12.25
C GLY A 36 -10.99 -19.03 -11.28
N TRP A 37 -12.26 -19.41 -11.09
CA TRP A 37 -13.17 -18.70 -10.17
C TRP A 37 -12.86 -18.96 -8.69
N ILE A 38 -12.42 -20.18 -8.35
CA ILE A 38 -12.04 -20.56 -6.97
C ILE A 38 -10.67 -19.97 -6.60
N THR A 39 -9.75 -19.85 -7.56
CA THR A 39 -8.41 -19.26 -7.35
C THR A 39 -8.33 -17.77 -7.69
N ALA A 40 -9.36 -17.19 -8.31
CA ALA A 40 -9.44 -15.77 -8.66
C ALA A 40 -9.16 -14.81 -7.49
N PRO A 41 -9.74 -14.98 -6.28
CA PRO A 41 -9.45 -14.04 -5.19
C PRO A 41 -7.97 -14.10 -4.78
N PHE A 42 -7.38 -15.30 -4.67
CA PHE A 42 -5.98 -15.47 -4.31
C PHE A 42 -5.01 -15.01 -5.40
N ARG A 43 -5.34 -15.26 -6.67
CA ARG A 43 -4.53 -14.87 -7.83
C ARG A 43 -4.63 -13.37 -8.08
N GLY A 44 -5.82 -12.79 -7.93
CA GLY A 44 -6.05 -11.35 -8.01
C GLY A 44 -5.31 -10.59 -6.91
N GLU A 45 -5.38 -11.04 -5.66
CA GLU A 45 -4.61 -10.44 -4.57
C GLU A 45 -3.09 -10.60 -4.76
N ALA A 46 -2.63 -11.74 -5.27
CA ALA A 46 -1.20 -11.96 -5.55
C ALA A 46 -0.70 -11.13 -6.75
N GLU A 47 -1.52 -10.97 -7.78
CA GLU A 47 -1.21 -10.18 -8.98
C GLU A 47 -1.29 -8.68 -8.68
N GLU A 48 -2.28 -8.24 -7.89
CA GLU A 48 -2.39 -6.88 -7.38
C GLU A 48 -1.22 -6.53 -6.46
N ARG A 49 -0.83 -7.44 -5.56
CA ARG A 49 0.36 -7.28 -4.70
C ARG A 49 1.67 -7.35 -5.49
N GLY A 50 1.74 -8.14 -6.55
CA GLY A 50 2.88 -8.22 -7.45
C GLY A 50 3.07 -6.96 -8.30
N ASN A 51 1.97 -6.38 -8.78
CA ASN A 51 1.96 -5.16 -9.59
C ASN A 51 2.10 -3.88 -8.76
N THR A 52 1.60 -3.87 -7.51
CA THR A 52 1.78 -2.76 -6.58
C THR A 52 3.06 -2.95 -5.77
N VAL A 53 3.10 -3.82 -4.75
CA VAL A 53 4.24 -3.96 -3.82
C VAL A 53 5.52 -4.54 -4.47
N GLY A 54 5.38 -5.34 -5.54
CA GLY A 54 6.49 -6.04 -6.20
C GLY A 54 7.14 -5.31 -7.37
N SER A 55 6.50 -4.28 -7.94
CA SER A 55 6.99 -3.60 -9.13
C SER A 55 8.08 -2.57 -8.81
N GLY A 56 9.09 -2.46 -9.68
CA GLY A 56 10.14 -1.44 -9.53
C GLY A 56 9.58 -0.02 -9.52
N GLU A 57 8.53 0.23 -10.29
CA GLU A 57 7.83 1.52 -10.36
C GLU A 57 7.19 1.91 -9.03
N PHE A 58 6.53 0.99 -8.32
CA PHE A 58 5.97 1.28 -7.00
C PHE A 58 7.05 1.58 -5.97
N ARG A 59 8.19 0.88 -6.04
CA ARG A 59 9.32 1.15 -5.15
C ARG A 59 9.84 2.56 -5.39
N GLN A 60 10.11 2.90 -6.65
CA GLN A 60 10.58 4.23 -7.04
C GLN A 60 9.58 5.32 -6.62
N ALA A 61 8.29 5.14 -6.94
CA ALA A 61 7.25 6.09 -6.55
C ALA A 61 7.12 6.24 -5.03
N THR A 62 7.30 5.15 -4.26
CA THR A 62 7.30 5.21 -2.80
C THR A 62 8.51 5.95 -2.25
N TYR A 63 9.70 5.74 -2.84
CA TYR A 63 10.92 6.48 -2.49
C TYR A 63 10.77 7.98 -2.76
N GLU A 64 10.35 8.35 -3.97
CA GLU A 64 10.10 9.73 -4.37
C GLU A 64 9.07 10.39 -3.45
N GLU A 65 7.97 9.69 -3.12
CA GLU A 65 6.94 10.21 -2.23
C GLU A 65 7.44 10.49 -0.81
N PHE A 66 8.26 9.60 -0.23
CA PHE A 66 8.84 9.87 1.09
C PHE A 66 9.86 11.02 1.05
N PHE A 67 10.65 11.12 -0.03
CA PHE A 67 11.59 12.21 -0.23
C PHE A 67 10.87 13.55 -0.35
N ASP A 68 9.83 13.63 -1.19
CA ASP A 68 9.02 14.84 -1.41
C ASP A 68 8.38 15.34 -0.11
N LEU A 69 7.84 14.43 0.71
CA LEU A 69 7.25 14.78 2.02
C LEU A 69 8.31 15.34 2.98
N CYS A 70 9.50 14.75 2.96
CA CYS A 70 10.63 15.21 3.74
C CYS A 70 11.14 16.59 3.28
N GLU A 71 11.24 16.81 1.97
CA GLU A 71 11.64 18.09 1.39
C GLU A 71 10.59 19.18 1.69
N ALA A 72 9.30 18.86 1.60
CA ALA A 72 8.22 19.77 1.94
C ALA A 72 8.29 20.26 3.40
N VAL A 73 8.61 19.37 4.34
CA VAL A 73 8.83 19.73 5.75
C VAL A 73 10.02 20.69 5.88
N GLN A 74 11.16 20.38 5.27
CA GLN A 74 12.36 21.22 5.37
C GLN A 74 12.19 22.58 4.68
N ASN A 75 11.52 22.63 3.53
CA ASN A 75 11.20 23.88 2.84
C ASN A 75 10.27 24.78 3.69
N ALA A 76 9.27 24.18 4.35
CA ALA A 76 8.42 24.91 5.29
C ALA A 76 9.23 25.46 6.48
N GLU A 77 10.11 24.65 7.07
CA GLU A 77 11.00 25.07 8.16
C GLU A 77 11.95 26.21 7.74
N GLY A 78 12.60 26.09 6.58
CA GLY A 78 13.49 27.13 6.06
C GLY A 78 12.75 28.45 5.80
N THR A 79 11.52 28.37 5.27
CA THR A 79 10.68 29.55 5.06
C THR A 79 10.24 30.18 6.38
N ILE A 80 9.89 29.37 7.39
CA ILE A 80 9.58 29.85 8.75
C ILE A 80 10.78 30.60 9.32
N GLN A 81 11.99 30.04 9.20
CA GLN A 81 13.20 30.67 9.71
C GLN A 81 13.50 32.00 9.02
N ALA A 82 13.37 32.06 7.68
CA ALA A 82 13.55 33.29 6.92
C ALA A 82 12.53 34.37 7.33
N LEU A 83 11.26 33.99 7.50
CA LEU A 83 10.21 34.90 7.95
C LEU A 83 10.42 35.37 9.39
N GLN A 84 10.91 34.50 10.27
CA GLN A 84 11.29 34.87 11.64
C GLN A 84 12.44 35.88 11.67
N GLU A 85 13.40 35.78 10.75
CA GLU A 85 14.48 36.76 10.63
C GLU A 85 13.94 38.10 10.10
N GLU A 86 13.09 38.07 9.06
CA GLU A 86 12.43 39.27 8.53
C GLU A 86 11.62 39.99 9.62
N ARG A 87 10.92 39.22 10.46
CA ARG A 87 10.12 39.72 11.58
C ARG A 87 10.91 40.62 12.53
N LYS A 88 12.20 40.35 12.75
CA LYS A 88 13.03 41.10 13.72
C LYS A 88 13.24 42.56 13.31
N ALA A 89 13.21 42.87 12.02
CA ALA A 89 13.43 44.21 11.47
C ALA A 89 12.17 44.80 10.80
N ALA A 90 11.05 44.08 10.81
CA ALA A 90 9.82 44.47 10.14
C ALA A 90 9.04 45.56 10.89
N SER A 91 8.23 46.31 10.17
CA SER A 91 7.22 47.19 10.77
C SER A 91 6.11 46.39 11.45
N GLU A 92 5.32 47.02 12.33
CA GLU A 92 4.24 46.35 13.08
C GLU A 92 3.17 45.72 12.17
N ILE A 93 2.79 46.43 11.08
CA ILE A 93 1.86 45.93 10.07
C ILE A 93 2.44 44.70 9.35
N ARG A 94 3.73 44.76 8.98
CA ARG A 94 4.41 43.66 8.29
C ARG A 94 4.61 42.46 9.22
N THR A 95 4.87 42.70 10.50
CA THR A 95 4.98 41.66 11.54
C THR A 95 3.70 40.83 11.65
N THR A 96 2.53 41.47 11.63
CA THR A 96 1.25 40.76 11.67
C THR A 96 1.05 39.84 10.45
N GLN A 97 1.44 40.31 9.25
CA GLN A 97 1.37 39.49 8.03
C GLN A 97 2.36 38.31 8.10
N ILE A 98 3.58 38.57 8.57
CA ILE A 98 4.60 37.53 8.77
C ILE A 98 4.10 36.47 9.76
N ASP A 99 3.46 36.87 10.86
CA ASP A 99 2.94 35.94 11.87
C ASP A 99 1.82 35.04 11.31
N GLN A 100 0.96 35.58 10.45
CA GLN A 100 -0.04 34.79 9.72
C GLN A 100 0.63 33.79 8.76
N SER A 101 1.64 34.23 8.00
CA SER A 101 2.40 33.34 7.10
C SER A 101 3.14 32.24 7.86
N ILE A 102 3.80 32.57 8.98
CA ILE A 102 4.46 31.58 9.86
C ILE A 102 3.45 30.57 10.39
N THR A 103 2.26 31.01 10.79
CA THR A 103 1.19 30.12 11.29
C THR A 103 0.73 29.14 10.22
N ALA A 104 0.52 29.62 8.99
CA ALA A 104 0.15 28.76 7.86
C ALA A 104 1.25 27.72 7.56
N LEU A 105 2.51 28.15 7.51
CA LEU A 105 3.63 27.25 7.26
C LEU A 105 3.82 26.20 8.36
N LYS A 106 3.57 26.56 9.63
CA LYS A 106 3.56 25.60 10.75
C LYS A 106 2.47 24.54 10.56
N ALA A 107 1.28 24.91 10.09
CA ALA A 107 0.23 23.96 9.78
C ALA A 107 0.63 23.02 8.63
N THR A 108 1.19 23.55 7.53
CA THR A 108 1.72 22.75 6.41
C THR A 108 2.81 21.78 6.84
N ARG A 109 3.70 22.22 7.74
CA ARG A 109 4.73 21.35 8.32
C ARG A 109 4.11 20.16 9.07
N ILE A 110 3.14 20.43 9.95
CA ILE A 110 2.44 19.38 10.72
C ILE A 110 1.71 18.41 9.79
N GLU A 111 1.04 18.93 8.76
CA GLU A 111 0.36 18.11 7.76
C GLU A 111 1.33 17.18 7.03
N SER A 112 2.48 17.70 6.58
CA SER A 112 3.50 16.93 5.88
C SER A 112 4.13 15.86 6.78
N VAL A 113 4.41 16.19 8.05
CA VAL A 113 4.85 15.22 9.07
C VAL A 113 3.83 14.12 9.30
N ASN A 114 2.55 14.47 9.41
CA ASN A 114 1.48 13.49 9.60
C ASN A 114 1.29 12.60 8.37
N ALA A 115 1.38 13.15 7.16
CA ALA A 115 1.32 12.40 5.93
C ALA A 115 2.48 11.40 5.82
N TYR A 116 3.70 11.85 6.14
CA TYR A 116 4.88 10.98 6.22
C TYR A 116 4.66 9.85 7.23
N ASN A 117 4.26 10.18 8.46
CA ASN A 117 4.06 9.19 9.52
C ASN A 117 2.94 8.19 9.21
N SER A 118 1.86 8.66 8.58
CA SER A 118 0.75 7.82 8.14
C SER A 118 1.21 6.82 7.07
N LYS A 119 1.98 7.28 6.08
CA LYS A 119 2.54 6.39 5.03
C LYS A 119 3.60 5.45 5.58
N ALA A 120 4.45 5.91 6.49
CA ALA A 120 5.47 5.10 7.14
C ALA A 120 4.88 4.00 8.04
N ALA A 121 3.66 4.20 8.56
CA ALA A 121 2.93 3.19 9.32
C ALA A 121 2.33 2.08 8.44
N GLN A 122 2.28 2.25 7.12
CA GLN A 122 1.75 1.23 6.21
C GLN A 122 2.78 0.11 6.02
N GLU A 123 2.46 -1.09 6.51
CA GLU A 123 3.37 -2.24 6.54
C GLU A 123 3.95 -2.58 5.16
N HIS A 124 3.14 -2.49 4.10
CA HIS A 124 3.56 -2.77 2.72
C HIS A 124 4.51 -1.72 2.13
N ARG A 125 4.65 -0.55 2.76
CA ARG A 125 5.57 0.54 2.34
C ARG A 125 6.83 0.61 3.19
N ALA A 126 6.82 0.00 4.37
CA ALA A 126 7.96 -0.01 5.30
C ALA A 126 9.28 -0.47 4.66
N PRO A 127 9.32 -1.44 3.72
CA PRO A 127 10.57 -1.86 3.06
C PRO A 127 11.11 -0.87 2.01
N PHE A 128 10.30 0.11 1.60
CA PHE A 128 10.63 1.06 0.51
C PHE A 128 10.88 2.47 1.01
N ARG A 129 11.03 2.63 2.32
CA ARG A 129 11.63 3.82 2.90
C ARG A 129 13.15 3.70 2.74
N ASP A 130 13.81 4.77 2.30
CA ASP A 130 15.28 4.80 2.23
C ASP A 130 15.89 4.50 3.61
N LYS A 131 17.04 3.83 3.63
CA LYS A 131 17.78 3.56 4.87
C LYS A 131 18.14 4.86 5.60
N ASP A 132 18.27 5.96 4.86
CA ASP A 132 18.70 7.26 5.36
C ASP A 132 17.50 8.11 5.82
N LEU A 133 16.26 7.65 5.57
CA LEU A 133 15.03 8.32 5.99
C LEU A 133 14.53 7.84 7.37
N PRO A 134 14.16 8.75 8.28
CA PRO A 134 13.76 8.41 9.65
C PRO A 134 12.46 7.60 9.71
N TYR A 135 12.32 6.73 10.72
CA TYR A 135 11.12 5.88 10.87
C TYR A 135 9.83 6.67 11.09
N ARG A 136 9.94 7.77 11.83
CA ARG A 136 8.89 8.76 12.07
C ARG A 136 9.50 10.15 12.15
N LEU A 137 8.74 11.13 11.70
CA LEU A 137 9.04 12.54 11.92
C LEU A 137 8.35 13.00 13.20
N ASP A 138 9.06 13.80 13.99
CA ASP A 138 8.49 14.39 15.20
C ASP A 138 7.82 15.73 14.86
N ALA A 139 6.50 15.79 15.06
CA ALA A 139 5.72 17.00 14.84
C ALA A 139 6.09 18.12 15.83
N ALA A 140 6.63 17.77 17.01
CA ALA A 140 7.04 18.71 18.04
C ALA A 140 8.51 19.16 17.92
N ALA A 141 9.32 18.47 17.12
CA ALA A 141 10.69 18.89 16.88
C ALA A 141 10.73 20.26 16.17
N GLU A 142 11.74 21.07 16.50
CA GLU A 142 11.94 22.39 15.87
C GLU A 142 12.47 22.25 14.44
N HIS A 143 13.29 21.23 14.19
CA HIS A 143 13.88 20.92 12.90
C HIS A 143 13.77 19.45 12.56
N THR A 144 13.58 19.16 11.28
CA THR A 144 13.46 17.80 10.76
C THR A 144 14.69 17.40 9.96
N THR A 145 15.33 16.31 10.36
CA THR A 145 16.46 15.73 9.64
C THR A 145 15.95 14.59 8.75
N CYS A 146 15.92 14.84 7.45
CA CYS A 146 15.40 13.91 6.44
C CYS A 146 16.46 12.99 5.83
N THR A 147 17.73 13.15 6.23
CA THR A 147 18.87 12.33 5.77
C THR A 147 19.93 12.37 6.85
N ASN A 148 20.54 11.20 7.15
CA ASN A 148 21.78 11.13 7.92
C ASN A 148 23.01 11.19 7.01
#